data_AF-A0A950KQZ3-F1
#
_entry.id   AF-A0A950KQZ3-F1
#
_cell.length_a   1.000
_cell.length_b   1.000
_cell.length_c   1.000
_cell.angle_alpha   90.00
_cell.angle_beta   90.00
_cell.angle_gamma   90.00
#
_symmetry.space_group_name_H-M   'P 1'
#
loop_
_entity.id
_entity.type
_entity.pdbx_description
1 polymer ?
#
loop_
_entity_poly.entity_id
_entity_poly.type
_entity_poly.pdbx_seq_one_letter_code
_entity_poly.pdbx_strand_id
1 'polypeptide(L)'
;MIAEIPRYRESALLSPSEKAAIHYAEILAGDHRAASQELFDELRRFFTEPEIIDLGWRIVTFVGYGRFIHALDLEVGKTCALQSGTSH
;
A
#
# COMPACT_ATOMS: atom_id res chain seq x y z
N MET A 1 -7.11 -10.67 10.44
CA MET A 1 -5.99 -10.16 9.62
C MET A 1 -6.27 -8.74 9.12
N ILE A 2 -7.19 -8.50 8.17
CA ILE A 2 -7.45 -7.13 7.66
C ILE A 2 -7.93 -6.16 8.76
N ALA A 3 -8.81 -6.62 9.66
CA ALA A 3 -9.31 -5.81 10.77
C ALA A 3 -8.22 -5.37 11.78
N GLU A 4 -7.02 -5.95 11.72
CA GLU A 4 -5.91 -5.63 12.61
C GLU A 4 -5.08 -4.44 12.12
N ILE A 5 -5.17 -4.10 10.83
CA ILE A 5 -4.33 -3.08 10.19
C ILE A 5 -4.34 -1.73 10.93
N PRO A 6 -5.49 -1.19 11.39
CA PRO A 6 -5.51 0.09 12.11
C PRO A 6 -4.72 0.09 13.43
N ARG A 7 -4.41 -1.08 13.99
CA ARG A 7 -3.64 -1.28 15.24
C ARG A 7 -2.51 -2.27 15.04
N TYR A 8 -1.92 -2.32 13.84
CA TYR A 8 -0.99 -3.39 13.45
C TYR A 8 0.20 -3.53 14.40
N ARG A 9 0.69 -2.43 15.00
CA ARG A 9 1.81 -2.44 15.96
C ARG A 9 1.53 -3.36 17.15
N GLU A 10 0.31 -3.31 17.68
CA GLU A 10 -0.13 -4.07 18.85
C GLU A 10 -0.70 -5.45 18.50
N SER A 11 -1.00 -5.69 17.21
CA SER A 11 -1.65 -6.93 16.79
C SER A 11 -0.83 -8.17 17.13
N ALA A 12 -1.45 -9.16 17.75
CA ALA A 12 -0.86 -10.48 17.96
C ALA A 12 -1.02 -11.40 16.75
N LEU A 13 -1.83 -11.01 15.77
CA LEU A 13 -2.14 -11.81 14.57
C LEU A 13 -1.24 -11.47 13.38
N LEU A 14 -0.47 -10.39 13.46
CA LEU A 14 0.48 -9.98 12.44
C LEU A 14 1.90 -10.33 12.88
N SER A 15 2.64 -10.97 11.99
CA SER A 15 4.05 -11.25 12.16
C SER A 15 4.89 -9.95 12.18
N PRO A 16 6.11 -10.00 12.71
CA PRO A 16 7.01 -8.84 12.68
C PRO A 16 7.28 -8.30 11.28
N SER A 17 7.40 -9.16 10.26
CA SER A 17 7.63 -8.75 8.87
C SER A 17 6.40 -8.05 8.27
N GLU A 18 5.19 -8.54 8.55
CA GLU A 18 3.95 -7.87 8.12
C GLU A 18 3.79 -6.49 8.76
N LYS A 19 4.16 -6.36 10.05
CA LYS A 19 4.15 -5.05 10.73
C LYS A 19 5.14 -4.08 10.10
N ALA A 20 6.36 -4.52 9.77
CA ALA A 20 7.35 -3.70 9.08
C ALA A 20 6.84 -3.25 7.70
N ALA A 21 6.21 -4.15 6.93
CA ALA A 21 5.62 -3.83 5.64
C ALA A 21 4.45 -2.83 5.74
N ILE A 22 3.59 -2.96 6.75
CA ILE A 22 2.51 -1.99 7.00
C ILE A 22 3.09 -0.63 7.41
N HIS A 23 4.13 -0.61 8.24
CA HIS A 23 4.78 0.65 8.62
C HIS A 23 5.37 1.38 7.41
N TYR A 24 6.03 0.65 6.52
CA TYR A 24 6.52 1.20 5.25
C TYR A 24 5.39 1.78 4.40
N ALA A 25 4.25 1.08 4.32
CA ALA A 25 3.08 1.57 3.61
C ALA A 25 2.50 2.85 4.21
N GLU A 26 2.43 2.96 5.54
CA GLU A 26 1.97 4.19 6.22
C GLU A 26 2.86 5.39 5.91
N ILE A 27 4.19 5.23 5.96
CA ILE A 27 5.14 6.31 5.64
C ILE A 27 4.97 6.74 4.18
N LEU A 28 4.95 5.81 3.23
CA LEU A 28 4.81 6.15 1.81
C LEU A 28 3.44 6.77 1.46
N ALA A 29 2.36 6.33 2.11
CA ALA A 29 1.02 6.88 1.89
C ALA A 29 0.84 8.27 2.52
N GLY A 30 1.43 8.49 3.70
CA GLY A 30 1.44 9.75 4.44
C GLY A 30 2.61 10.65 4.06
N ASP A 31 3.54 10.86 5.00
CA ASP A 31 4.74 11.65 4.77
C ASP A 31 5.91 10.79 4.27
N HIS A 32 5.96 10.57 2.96
CA HIS A 32 7.04 9.82 2.31
C HIS A 32 8.44 10.42 2.51
N ARG A 33 8.55 11.68 2.95
CA ARG A 33 9.85 12.29 3.29
C ARG A 33 10.41 11.77 4.61
N ALA A 34 9.57 11.18 5.45
CA ALA A 34 9.97 10.54 6.70
C ALA A 34 10.54 9.13 6.50
N ALA A 35 10.71 8.66 5.25
CA ALA A 35 11.37 7.39 4.94
C ALA A 35 12.87 7.47 5.27
N SER A 36 13.20 7.20 6.54
CA SER A 36 14.54 7.32 7.09
C SER A 36 15.38 6.05 6.87
N GLN A 37 16.68 6.14 7.17
CA GLN A 37 17.56 4.98 7.12
C GLN A 37 17.11 3.88 8.09
N GLU A 38 16.64 4.25 9.28
CA GLU A 38 16.15 3.33 10.31
C GLU A 38 14.97 2.50 9.82
N LEU A 39 14.08 3.07 9.01
CA LEU A 39 12.98 2.34 8.37
C LEU A 39 13.52 1.24 7.45
N PHE A 40 14.50 1.56 6.60
CA PHE A 40 15.08 0.58 5.69
C PHE A 40 15.93 -0.46 6.43
N ASP A 41 16.58 -0.09 7.52
CA ASP A 41 17.29 -1.04 8.39
C ASP A 41 16.33 -2.00 9.09
N GLU A 42 15.14 -1.53 9.50
CA GLU A 42 14.07 -2.41 9.99
C GLU A 42 13.58 -3.38 8.91
N LEU A 43 13.32 -2.89 7.69
CA LEU A 43 12.88 -3.72 6.57
C LEU A 43 13.90 -4.80 6.21
N ARG A 44 15.19 -4.48 6.20
CA ARG A 44 16.30 -5.42 5.92
C ARG A 44 16.39 -6.58 6.91
N ARG A 45 15.74 -6.49 8.08
CA ARG A 45 15.66 -7.62 9.02
C ARG A 45 14.74 -8.74 8.52
N PHE A 46 13.85 -8.44 7.57
CA PHE A 46 12.80 -9.36 7.13
C PHE A 46 12.77 -9.56 5.61
N PHE A 47 13.28 -8.60 4.84
CA PHE A 47 13.21 -8.57 3.39
C PHE A 47 14.60 -8.29 2.80
N THR A 48 14.87 -8.90 1.66
CA THR A 48 16.02 -8.57 0.81
C THR A 48 15.80 -7.24 0.08
N GLU A 49 16.88 -6.61 -0.42
CA GLU A 49 16.77 -5.37 -1.20
C GLU A 49 15.78 -5.47 -2.40
N PRO A 50 15.80 -6.53 -3.23
CA PRO A 50 14.79 -6.69 -4.28
C PRO A 50 13.36 -6.77 -3.75
N GLU A 51 13.14 -7.47 -2.63
CA GLU A 51 11.81 -7.58 -2.02
C GLU A 51 11.32 -6.24 -1.46
N ILE A 52 12.21 -5.41 -0.91
CA ILE A 52 11.89 -4.05 -0.44
C ILE A 52 11.45 -3.16 -1.61
N ILE A 53 12.15 -3.24 -2.75
CA ILE A 53 11.77 -2.53 -3.97
C ILE A 53 10.42 -3.00 -4.49
N ASP A 54 10.22 -4.32 -4.58
CA ASP A 54 8.96 -4.93 -5.03
C ASP A 54 7.77 -4.60 -4.12
N LEU A 55 8.00 -4.52 -2.81
CA LEU A 55 7.01 -4.07 -1.84
C LEU A 55 6.69 -2.59 -2.03
N GLY A 56 7.71 -1.75 -2.19
CA GLY A 56 7.56 -0.32 -2.47
C GLY A 56 6.75 -0.07 -3.73
N TRP A 57 7.04 -0.78 -4.82
CA TRP A 57 6.31 -0.66 -6.08
C TRP A 57 4.81 -0.98 -5.93
N ARG A 58 4.46 -2.01 -5.17
CA ARG A 58 3.06 -2.34 -4.87
C ARG A 58 2.39 -1.21 -4.10
N ILE A 59 3.04 -0.70 -3.06
CA ILE A 59 2.52 0.39 -2.22
C ILE A 59 2.25 1.65 -3.06
N VAL A 60 3.26 2.14 -3.80
CA VAL A 60 3.12 3.40 -4.56
C VAL A 60 2.09 3.30 -5.67
N THR A 61 1.91 2.11 -6.26
CA THR A 61 0.86 1.86 -7.26
C THR A 61 -0.52 2.08 -6.66
N PHE A 62 -0.83 1.49 -5.50
CA PHE A 62 -2.14 1.64 -4.87
C PHE A 62 -2.36 3.03 -4.25
N VAL A 63 -1.31 3.65 -3.68
CA VAL A 63 -1.38 5.04 -3.19
C VAL A 63 -1.65 6.01 -4.35
N GLY A 64 -0.91 5.89 -5.45
CA GLY A 64 -1.11 6.70 -6.66
C GLY A 64 -2.49 6.48 -7.28
N TYR A 65 -2.93 5.22 -7.37
CA TYR A 65 -4.25 4.86 -7.86
C TYR A 65 -5.38 5.50 -7.03
N GLY A 66 -5.32 5.41 -5.70
CA GLY A 66 -6.30 6.04 -4.82
C GLY A 66 -6.34 7.57 -4.97
N ARG A 67 -5.18 8.21 -5.08
CA ARG A 67 -5.08 9.66 -5.33
C ARG A 67 -5.67 10.06 -6.68
N PHE A 68 -5.42 9.27 -7.73
CA PHE A 68 -5.95 9.51 -9.06
C PHE A 68 -7.48 9.39 -9.11
N ILE A 69 -8.03 8.34 -8.50
CA ILE A 69 -9.49 8.16 -8.36
C ILE A 69 -10.11 9.36 -7.63
N HIS A 70 -9.50 9.77 -6.52
CA HIS A 70 -9.98 10.92 -5.75
C HIS A 70 -9.95 12.22 -6.56
N ALA A 71 -8.85 12.48 -7.28
CA ALA A 71 -8.68 13.68 -8.09
C ALA A 71 -9.72 13.80 -9.23
N LEU A 72 -10.25 12.67 -9.68
CA LEU A 72 -11.26 12.58 -10.74
C LEU A 72 -12.69 12.39 -10.22
N ASP A 73 -12.89 12.40 -8.90
CA ASP A 73 -14.17 12.12 -8.24
C ASP A 73 -14.84 10.83 -8.73
N LEU A 74 -14.03 9.79 -8.93
CA LEU A 74 -14.50 8.49 -9.43
C LEU A 74 -14.98 7.60 -8.28
N GLU A 75 -16.15 7.00 -8.45
CA GLU A 75 -16.64 5.98 -7.53
C GLU A 75 -16.00 4.61 -7.81
N VAL A 76 -15.19 4.13 -6.87
CA VAL A 76 -14.58 2.78 -6.90
C VAL A 76 -15.69 1.73 -6.99
N GLY A 77 -15.65 0.89 -8.02
CA GLY A 77 -16.63 -0.18 -8.24
C GLY A 77 -17.88 0.23 -9.04
N LYS A 78 -18.05 1.52 -9.38
CA LYS A 78 -19.06 1.97 -10.35
C LYS A 78 -18.48 2.39 -11.70
N THR A 79 -17.18 2.68 -11.76
CA THR A 79 -16.50 3.02 -13.01
C THR A 79 -16.17 1.79 -13.84
N CYS A 80 -17.19 1.29 -14.53
CA CYS A 80 -17.21 0.87 -15.94
C CYS A 80 -18.49 0.05 -16.10
N ALA A 81 -19.56 0.64 -16.63
CA ALA A 81 -20.44 -0.17 -17.46
C ALA A 81 -19.57 -0.51 -18.68
N LEU A 82 -18.98 -1.71 -18.71
CA LEU A 82 -18.52 -2.29 -19.97
C LEU A 82 -19.70 -2.10 -20.92
N GLN A 83 -19.57 -1.20 -21.90
CA GLN A 83 -20.58 -1.05 -22.92
C GLN A 83 -20.64 -2.40 -23.63
N SER A 84 -21.60 -3.23 -23.22
CA SER A 84 -22.00 -4.41 -23.94
C SER A 84 -22.38 -3.92 -25.33
N GLY A 85 -21.55 -4.28 -26.31
CA GLY A 85 -21.58 -3.67 -27.63
C GLY A 85 -22.97 -3.61 -28.24
N THR A 86 -23.26 -2.48 -28.87
CA THR A 86 -24.15 -2.46 -30.03
C THR A 86 -23.30 -2.05 -31.21
N SER A 87 -22.83 -3.06 -31.96
CA SER A 87 -22.58 -2.90 -33.38
C SER A 87 -23.84 -2.32 -34.01
N HIS A 88 -23.70 -1.21 -34.72
CA HIS A 88 -24.55 -0.89 -35.86
C HIS A 88 -23.67 -0.74 -37.09
#